data_AF-A0A931CM47-F1
#
_entry.id   AF-A0A931CM47-F1
#
_cell.length_a   1.000
_cell.length_b   1.000
_cell.length_c   1.000
_cell.angle_alpha   90.00
_cell.angle_beta   90.00
_cell.angle_gamma   90.00
#
_symmetry.space_group_name_H-M   'P 1'
#
loop_
_entity.id
_entity.type
_entity.pdbx_description
1 polymer ?
#
loop_
_entity_poly.entity_id
_entity_poly.type
_entity_poly.pdbx_seq_one_letter_code
_entity_poly.pdbx_strand_id
1 'polypeptide(L)'
;MDLEQLVPDINVFQRHFQAMELAEEEITKAVRTYPHAEAHIQKSFTLLRPADLDLLRSTDVYRAHCRELLHRVATGADTRPGTAAECCLALAEISRRVPLNTSAAGLYARMWKQAGLPQAPLADAAEHYEAITATTIDEFEAQLRSKLAQPWRQ
;
A
#
# COMPACT_ATOMS: atom_id res chain seq x y z
N MET A 1 -11.69 -28.36 -27.13
CA MET A 1 -10.90 -27.96 -25.95
C MET A 1 -10.10 -26.75 -26.41
N ASP A 2 -10.62 -25.56 -26.13
CA ASP A 2 -9.99 -24.30 -26.57
C ASP A 2 -8.70 -24.08 -25.81
N LEU A 3 -7.60 -23.88 -26.52
CA LEU A 3 -6.31 -23.47 -25.94
C LEU A 3 -6.41 -22.08 -25.29
N GLU A 4 -7.44 -21.29 -25.61
CA GLU A 4 -7.76 -20.02 -24.94
C GLU A 4 -8.27 -20.20 -23.50
N GLN A 5 -8.80 -21.38 -23.14
CA GLN A 5 -9.22 -21.67 -21.76
C GLN A 5 -8.08 -22.18 -20.88
N LEU A 6 -6.90 -22.45 -21.46
CA LEU A 6 -5.75 -23.03 -20.77
C LEU A 6 -4.65 -22.01 -20.43
N VAL A 7 -4.83 -20.75 -20.86
CA VAL A 7 -3.94 -19.65 -20.51
C VAL A 7 -4.72 -18.72 -19.58
N PRO A 8 -4.62 -18.87 -18.25
CA PRO A 8 -5.01 -17.78 -17.36
C PRO A 8 -4.26 -16.54 -17.82
N ASP A 9 -5.03 -15.52 -18.22
CA ASP A 9 -4.64 -14.17 -18.63
C ASP A 9 -3.12 -13.92 -18.58
N ILE A 10 -2.44 -13.92 -19.72
CA ILE A 10 -0.98 -13.59 -19.84
C ILE A 10 -0.63 -12.34 -19.01
N ASN A 11 -1.58 -11.41 -18.93
CA ASN A 11 -1.54 -10.19 -18.14
C ASN A 11 -1.32 -10.41 -16.62
N VAL A 12 -1.89 -11.45 -16.02
CA VAL A 12 -1.76 -11.74 -14.58
C VAL A 12 -0.36 -12.23 -14.27
N PHE A 13 0.18 -13.17 -15.05
CA PHE A 13 1.55 -13.66 -14.88
C PHE A 13 2.58 -12.55 -15.08
N GLN A 14 2.41 -11.73 -16.13
CA GLN A 14 3.28 -10.58 -16.37
C GLN A 14 3.29 -9.61 -15.20
N ARG A 15 2.13 -9.31 -14.61
CA ARG A 15 2.05 -8.45 -13.41
C ARG A 15 2.75 -9.06 -12.20
N HIS A 16 2.71 -10.38 -12.02
CA HIS A 16 3.43 -11.05 -10.93
C HIS A 16 4.95 -10.94 -11.11
N PHE A 17 5.46 -11.21 -12.32
CA PHE A 17 6.90 -11.05 -12.58
C PHE A 17 7.35 -9.60 -12.40
N GLN A 18 6.58 -8.64 -12.91
CA GLN A 18 6.86 -7.23 -12.69
C GLN A 18 6.86 -6.87 -11.19
N ALA A 19 5.92 -7.40 -10.41
CA ALA A 19 5.88 -7.20 -8.97
C ALA A 19 7.12 -7.76 -8.26
N MET A 20 7.65 -8.89 -8.73
CA MET A 20 8.89 -9.48 -8.19
C MET A 20 10.09 -8.57 -8.46
N GLU A 21 10.28 -8.10 -9.69
CA GLU A 21 11.37 -7.19 -10.06
C GLU A 21 11.31 -5.90 -9.23
N LEU A 22 10.12 -5.29 -9.16
CA LEU A 22 9.91 -4.08 -8.35
C LEU A 22 10.20 -4.32 -6.86
N ALA A 23 9.83 -5.48 -6.33
CA ALA A 23 10.08 -5.83 -4.93
C ALA A 23 11.58 -5.99 -4.64
N GLU A 24 12.33 -6.66 -5.51
CA GLU A 24 13.80 -6.81 -5.37
C GLU A 24 14.53 -5.46 -5.42
N GLU A 25 14.09 -4.56 -6.31
CA GLU A 25 14.62 -3.21 -6.35
C GLU A 25 14.37 -2.43 -5.05
N GLU A 26 13.16 -2.53 -4.49
CA GLU A 26 12.83 -1.86 -3.22
C GLU A 26 13.60 -2.48 -2.04
N ILE A 27 13.81 -3.81 -2.03
CA ILE A 27 14.70 -4.47 -1.04
C ILE A 27 16.12 -3.89 -1.15
N THR A 28 16.66 -3.79 -2.36
CA THR A 28 18.00 -3.23 -2.59
C THR A 28 18.11 -1.80 -2.08
N LYS A 29 17.09 -0.96 -2.32
CA LYS A 29 17.04 0.42 -1.80
C LYS A 29 16.90 0.45 -0.28
N ALA A 30 16.08 -0.43 0.29
CA ALA A 30 15.85 -0.50 1.73
C ALA A 30 17.11 -0.94 2.48
N VAL A 31 17.87 -1.93 1.98
CA VAL A 31 19.16 -2.34 2.56
C VAL A 31 20.15 -1.16 2.60
N ARG A 32 20.23 -0.36 1.54
CA ARG A 32 21.07 0.86 1.51
C ARG A 32 20.62 1.90 2.54
N THR A 33 19.33 1.99 2.79
CA THR A 33 18.73 2.97 3.72
C THR A 33 18.85 2.50 5.18
N TYR A 34 18.73 1.19 5.42
CA TYR A 34 18.70 0.55 6.74
C TYR A 34 19.75 -0.58 6.83
N PRO A 35 21.06 -0.26 6.76
CA PRO A 35 22.10 -1.29 6.76
C PRO A 35 22.09 -2.16 8.03
N HIS A 36 21.66 -1.61 9.16
CA HIS A 36 21.53 -2.34 10.43
C HIS A 36 20.47 -3.45 10.40
N ALA A 37 19.50 -3.39 9.48
CA ALA A 37 18.39 -4.34 9.36
C ALA A 37 18.51 -5.24 8.12
N GLU A 38 19.64 -5.23 7.42
CA GLU A 38 19.84 -5.91 6.14
C GLU A 38 19.37 -7.38 6.17
N ALA A 39 19.79 -8.13 7.19
CA ALA A 39 19.45 -9.56 7.31
C ALA A 39 17.94 -9.83 7.39
N HIS A 40 17.17 -8.91 7.98
CA HIS A 40 15.72 -9.01 8.07
C HIS A 40 15.06 -8.55 6.77
N ILE A 41 15.52 -7.45 6.19
CA ILE A 41 15.01 -6.89 4.92
C ILE A 41 15.18 -7.89 3.77
N GLN A 42 16.35 -8.52 3.65
CA GLN A 42 16.62 -9.53 2.62
C GLN A 42 15.69 -10.76 2.72
N LYS A 43 15.18 -11.08 3.92
CA LYS A 43 14.25 -12.19 4.17
C LYS A 43 12.79 -11.80 4.02
N SER A 44 12.49 -10.53 3.73
CA SER A 44 11.13 -9.98 3.75
C SER A 44 10.39 -10.06 2.42
N PHE A 45 10.97 -10.67 1.39
CA PHE A 45 10.38 -10.71 0.05
C PHE A 45 8.91 -11.19 0.02
N THR A 46 8.60 -12.24 0.78
CA THR A 46 7.24 -12.80 0.86
C THR A 46 6.23 -11.85 1.51
N LEU A 47 6.69 -10.90 2.34
CA LEU A 47 5.83 -9.88 2.96
C LEU A 47 5.33 -8.87 1.93
N LEU A 48 6.11 -8.62 0.87
CA LEU A 48 5.84 -7.62 -0.17
C LEU A 48 4.76 -8.06 -1.15
N ARG A 49 4.26 -9.29 -1.02
CA ARG A 49 3.16 -9.80 -1.82
C ARG A 49 1.95 -8.85 -1.69
N PRO A 50 1.37 -8.37 -2.81
CA PRO A 50 0.17 -7.55 -2.75
C PRO A 50 -1.00 -8.38 -2.18
N ALA A 51 -1.75 -7.80 -1.24
CA ALA A 51 -2.97 -8.42 -0.73
C ALA A 51 -4.11 -8.42 -1.77
N ASP A 52 -4.09 -7.43 -2.68
CA ASP A 52 -4.99 -7.28 -3.81
C ASP A 52 -4.16 -6.98 -5.07
N LEU A 53 -4.41 -7.71 -6.16
CA LEU A 53 -3.70 -7.51 -7.43
C LEU A 53 -3.96 -6.12 -8.04
N ASP A 54 -4.99 -5.39 -7.61
CA ASP A 54 -5.21 -4.00 -8.00
C ASP A 54 -4.09 -3.06 -7.52
N LEU A 55 -3.30 -3.44 -6.50
CA LEU A 55 -2.04 -2.76 -6.15
C LEU A 55 -1.06 -2.71 -7.32
N LEU A 56 -1.09 -3.71 -8.20
CA LEU A 56 -0.20 -3.81 -9.34
C LEU A 56 -0.65 -2.98 -10.55
N ARG A 57 -1.78 -2.26 -10.47
CA ARG A 57 -2.21 -1.35 -11.54
C ARG A 57 -1.36 -0.09 -11.64
N SER A 58 -0.67 0.27 -10.56
CA SER A 58 0.24 1.41 -10.52
C SER A 58 1.54 1.02 -9.85
N THR A 59 2.64 1.17 -10.59
CA THR A 59 3.99 0.95 -10.09
C THR A 59 4.27 1.78 -8.83
N ASP A 60 3.82 3.03 -8.78
CA ASP A 60 4.07 3.91 -7.63
C ASP A 60 3.33 3.45 -6.37
N VAL A 61 2.09 2.95 -6.54
CA VAL A 61 1.29 2.41 -5.44
C VAL A 61 1.92 1.13 -4.89
N TYR A 62 2.35 0.22 -5.77
CA TYR A 62 3.03 -1.00 -5.33
C TYR A 62 4.39 -0.71 -4.68
N ARG A 63 5.19 0.21 -5.24
CA ARG A 63 6.45 0.61 -4.59
C ARG A 63 6.21 1.27 -3.24
N ALA A 64 5.18 2.11 -3.10
CA ALA A 64 4.81 2.70 -1.82
C ALA A 64 4.44 1.63 -0.77
N HIS A 65 3.66 0.64 -1.19
CA HIS A 65 3.35 -0.54 -0.38
C HIS A 65 4.63 -1.25 0.11
N CYS A 66 5.56 -1.56 -0.80
CA CYS A 66 6.82 -2.21 -0.46
C CYS A 66 7.67 -1.38 0.51
N ARG A 67 7.83 -0.08 0.24
CA ARG A 67 8.62 0.83 1.10
C ARG A 67 8.11 0.87 2.53
N GLU A 68 6.79 0.95 2.71
CA GLU A 68 6.18 0.98 4.03
C GLU A 68 6.42 -0.32 4.80
N LEU A 69 6.26 -1.48 4.15
CA LEU A 69 6.55 -2.77 4.78
C LEU A 69 8.03 -2.94 5.14
N LEU A 70 8.94 -2.56 4.25
CA LEU A 70 10.38 -2.65 4.49
C LEU A 70 10.83 -1.71 5.61
N HIS A 71 10.22 -0.51 5.70
CA HIS A 71 10.43 0.40 6.82
C HIS A 71 9.94 -0.20 8.14
N ARG A 72 8.76 -0.84 8.16
CA ARG A 72 8.25 -1.53 9.35
C ARG A 72 9.17 -2.68 9.78
N VAL A 73 9.66 -3.47 8.83
CA VAL A 73 10.67 -4.51 9.11
C VAL A 73 11.93 -3.92 9.73
N ALA A 74 12.46 -2.84 9.13
CA ALA A 74 13.67 -2.20 9.61
C ALA A 74 13.54 -1.63 11.03
N THR A 75 12.34 -1.16 11.39
CA THR A 75 12.05 -0.54 12.69
C THR A 75 11.46 -1.51 13.72
N GLY A 76 11.25 -2.77 13.37
CA GLY A 76 10.61 -3.76 14.24
C GLY A 76 9.11 -3.51 14.49
N ALA A 77 8.44 -2.75 13.61
CA ALA A 77 7.01 -2.48 13.70
C ALA A 77 6.16 -3.62 13.10
N ASP A 78 4.90 -3.70 13.52
CA ASP A 78 3.95 -4.70 13.04
C ASP A 78 3.66 -4.55 11.54
N THR A 79 3.91 -5.61 10.76
CA THR A 79 3.71 -5.64 9.30
C THR A 79 2.29 -6.06 8.91
N ARG A 80 1.47 -6.53 9.86
CA ARG A 80 0.11 -7.02 9.61
C ARG A 80 -0.87 -5.92 9.22
N PRO A 81 -0.93 -4.74 9.87
CA PRO A 81 -1.92 -3.71 9.52
C PRO A 81 -1.79 -3.26 8.06
N GLY A 82 -2.90 -2.87 7.43
CA GLY A 82 -2.89 -2.36 6.06
C GLY A 82 -1.88 -1.21 5.87
N THR A 83 -1.23 -1.16 4.71
CA THR A 83 -0.35 -0.03 4.35
C THR A 83 -1.18 1.18 3.91
N ALA A 84 -0.56 2.36 3.89
CA ALA A 84 -1.20 3.57 3.38
C ALA A 84 -1.62 3.41 1.91
N ALA A 85 -0.79 2.74 1.10
CA ALA A 85 -1.11 2.39 -0.29
C ALA A 85 -2.37 1.48 -0.40
N GLU A 86 -2.50 0.48 0.48
CA GLU A 86 -3.70 -0.38 0.55
C GLU A 86 -4.93 0.41 0.98
N CYS A 87 -4.78 1.34 1.93
CA CYS A 87 -5.86 2.23 2.36
C CYS A 87 -6.32 3.15 1.22
N CYS A 88 -5.40 3.71 0.43
CA CYS A 88 -5.72 4.52 -0.74
C CYS A 88 -6.58 3.74 -1.76
N LEU A 89 -6.23 2.49 -2.04
CA LEU A 89 -7.02 1.66 -2.96
C LEU A 89 -8.42 1.38 -2.42
N ALA A 90 -8.53 1.02 -1.15
CA ALA A 90 -9.82 0.79 -0.52
C ALA A 90 -10.72 2.03 -0.57
N LEU A 91 -10.17 3.21 -0.27
CA LEU A 91 -10.89 4.48 -0.31
C LEU A 91 -11.26 4.89 -1.74
N ALA A 92 -10.37 4.67 -2.71
CA ALA A 92 -10.65 4.89 -4.12
C ALA A 92 -11.81 4.01 -4.60
N GLU A 93 -11.85 2.73 -4.21
CA GLU A 93 -12.94 1.83 -4.57
C GLU A 93 -14.27 2.22 -3.90
N ILE A 94 -14.24 2.63 -2.63
CA ILE A 94 -15.43 3.16 -1.95
C ILE A 94 -15.94 4.40 -2.67
N SER A 95 -15.05 5.32 -3.05
CA SER A 95 -15.43 6.59 -3.71
C SER A 95 -16.13 6.42 -5.07
N ARG A 96 -15.90 5.28 -5.75
CA ARG A 96 -16.58 4.95 -7.01
C ARG A 96 -18.05 4.56 -6.79
N ARG A 97 -18.38 4.11 -5.59
CA ARG A 97 -19.72 3.60 -5.24
C ARG A 97 -20.54 4.65 -4.51
N VAL A 98 -19.90 5.40 -3.61
CA VAL A 98 -20.54 6.43 -2.81
C VAL A 98 -19.59 7.63 -2.62
N PRO A 99 -20.11 8.86 -2.58
CA PRO A 99 -19.28 10.02 -2.22
C PRO A 99 -18.66 9.85 -0.83
N LEU A 100 -17.37 10.18 -0.71
CA LEU A 100 -16.70 10.20 0.59
C LEU A 100 -17.17 11.41 1.40
N ASN A 101 -17.42 11.20 2.69
CA ASN A 101 -17.61 12.31 3.62
C ASN A 101 -16.27 13.01 3.91
N THR A 102 -16.32 14.16 4.59
CA THR A 102 -15.14 14.98 4.93
C THR A 102 -14.02 14.18 5.61
N SER A 103 -14.34 13.36 6.60
CA SER A 103 -13.33 12.57 7.33
C SER A 103 -12.73 11.45 6.46
N ALA A 104 -13.52 10.79 5.62
CA ALA A 104 -13.02 9.77 4.70
C ALA A 104 -12.17 10.36 3.57
N ALA A 105 -12.53 11.55 3.07
CA ALA A 105 -11.72 12.31 2.13
C ALA A 105 -10.40 12.77 2.77
N GLY A 106 -10.45 13.24 4.03
CA GLY A 106 -9.27 13.58 4.83
C GLY A 106 -8.33 12.38 5.04
N LEU A 107 -8.89 11.22 5.42
CA LEU A 107 -8.12 9.98 5.51
C LEU A 107 -7.46 9.62 4.18
N TYR A 108 -8.18 9.76 3.06
CA TYR A 108 -7.61 9.45 1.75
C TYR A 108 -6.43 10.37 1.43
N ALA A 109 -6.56 11.67 1.68
CA ALA A 109 -5.47 12.63 1.52
C ALA A 109 -4.26 12.32 2.42
N ARG A 110 -4.50 11.97 3.69
CA ARG A 110 -3.45 11.55 4.64
C ARG A 110 -2.71 10.31 4.14
N MET A 111 -3.43 9.26 3.77
CA MET A 111 -2.83 8.01 3.28
C MET A 111 -2.06 8.23 1.99
N TRP A 112 -2.56 9.08 1.10
CA TRP A 112 -1.87 9.46 -0.13
C TRP A 112 -0.52 10.12 0.15
N LYS A 113 -0.50 11.10 1.06
CA LYS A 113 0.72 11.78 1.51
C LYS A 113 1.69 10.82 2.20
N GLN A 114 1.19 9.97 3.09
CA GLN A 114 2.00 9.00 3.83
C GLN A 114 2.62 7.93 2.94
N ALA A 115 1.90 7.49 1.90
CA ALA A 115 2.43 6.58 0.88
C ALA A 115 3.55 7.23 0.02
N GLY A 116 3.70 8.56 0.08
CA GLY A 116 4.63 9.31 -0.74
C GLY A 116 4.25 9.25 -2.23
N LEU A 117 2.96 9.23 -2.53
CA LEU A 117 2.45 9.25 -3.91
C LEU A 117 2.61 10.67 -4.51
N PRO A 118 2.63 10.80 -5.85
CA PRO A 118 2.79 12.09 -6.53
C PRO A 118 1.77 13.14 -6.07
N GLN A 119 2.14 14.41 -6.08
CA GLN A 119 1.24 15.50 -5.69
C GLN A 119 -0.05 15.48 -6.51
N ALA A 120 -1.17 15.72 -5.84
CA ALA A 120 -2.50 15.75 -6.42
C ALA A 120 -3.38 16.75 -5.63
N PRO A 121 -4.43 17.33 -6.22
CA PRO A 121 -5.31 18.27 -5.52
C PRO A 121 -5.90 17.74 -4.21
N LEU A 122 -6.10 16.42 -4.13
CA LEU A 122 -6.53 15.74 -2.91
C LEU A 122 -5.49 15.88 -1.78
N ALA A 123 -4.20 15.77 -2.09
CA ALA A 123 -3.10 15.87 -1.13
C ALA A 123 -2.94 17.31 -0.61
N ASP A 124 -3.17 18.31 -1.46
CA ASP A 124 -3.12 19.74 -1.07
C ASP A 124 -4.24 20.10 -0.08
N ALA A 125 -5.39 19.41 -0.15
CA ALA A 125 -6.51 19.62 0.75
C ALA A 125 -6.36 18.90 2.11
N ALA A 126 -5.31 18.09 2.30
CA ALA A 126 -5.12 17.29 3.52
C ALA A 126 -5.14 18.16 4.80
N GLU A 127 -4.41 19.27 4.81
CA GLU A 127 -4.28 20.16 5.97
C GLU A 127 -5.63 20.76 6.39
N HIS A 128 -6.50 21.03 5.41
CA HIS A 128 -7.84 21.53 5.68
C HIS A 128 -8.72 20.48 6.35
N TYR A 129 -8.66 19.22 5.92
CA TYR A 129 -9.43 18.14 6.53
C TYR A 129 -8.94 17.81 7.95
N GLU A 130 -7.62 17.76 8.14
CA GLU A 130 -7.00 17.50 9.45
C GLU A 130 -7.44 18.54 10.49
N ALA A 131 -7.50 19.82 10.10
CA ALA A 131 -7.93 20.89 11.00
C ALA A 131 -9.38 20.75 11.51
N ILE A 132 -10.24 20.00 10.80
CA ILE A 132 -11.67 19.91 11.09
C ILE A 132 -12.00 18.60 11.82
N THR A 133 -11.42 17.47 11.39
CA THR A 133 -11.86 16.14 11.86
C THR A 133 -10.73 15.18 12.22
N ALA A 134 -9.53 15.66 12.58
CA ALA A 134 -8.37 14.84 12.93
C ALA A 134 -8.69 13.60 13.79
N THR A 135 -9.43 13.76 14.90
CA THR A 135 -9.79 12.64 15.78
C THR A 135 -10.61 11.57 15.06
N THR A 136 -11.58 11.95 14.23
CA THR A 136 -12.36 10.99 13.44
C THR A 136 -11.52 10.36 12.33
N ILE A 137 -10.57 11.10 11.76
CA ILE A 137 -9.63 10.56 10.77
C ILE A 137 -8.74 9.49 11.42
N ASP A 138 -8.26 9.71 12.65
CA ASP A 138 -7.46 8.73 13.40
C ASP A 138 -8.26 7.45 13.68
N GLU A 139 -9.53 7.59 14.09
CA GLU A 139 -10.43 6.45 14.28
C GLU A 139 -10.65 5.67 12.99
N PHE A 140 -10.89 6.37 11.87
CA PHE A 140 -11.07 5.73 10.56
C PHE A 140 -9.79 5.05 10.07
N GLU A 141 -8.62 5.65 10.31
CA GLU A 141 -7.33 5.04 9.97
C GLU A 141 -7.13 3.73 10.74
N ALA A 142 -7.30 3.76 12.06
CA ALA A 142 -7.14 2.58 12.89
C ALA A 142 -8.08 1.45 12.46
N GLN A 143 -9.35 1.77 12.21
CA GLN A 143 -10.34 0.81 11.74
C GLN A 143 -9.98 0.25 10.36
N LEU A 144 -9.60 1.11 9.40
CA LEU A 144 -9.32 0.69 8.03
C LEU A 144 -8.07 -0.18 7.98
N ARG A 145 -6.98 0.23 8.64
CA ARG A 145 -5.75 -0.59 8.72
C ARG A 145 -6.00 -1.92 9.41
N SER A 146 -6.85 -1.96 10.43
CA SER A 146 -7.25 -3.21 11.09
C SER A 146 -8.07 -4.11 10.17
N LYS A 147 -9.00 -3.55 9.38
CA LYS A 147 -9.80 -4.33 8.41
C LYS A 147 -8.98 -4.87 7.25
N LEU A 148 -7.96 -4.12 6.83
CA LEU A 148 -7.04 -4.52 5.76
C LEU A 148 -5.88 -5.39 6.25
N ALA A 149 -5.84 -5.70 7.56
CA ALA A 149 -4.73 -6.43 8.14
C ALA A 149 -4.55 -7.80 7.48
N GLN A 150 -3.29 -8.18 7.26
CA GLN A 150 -2.89 -9.44 6.65
C GLN A 150 -2.24 -10.34 7.71
N PRO A 151 -2.96 -11.35 8.25
CA PRO A 151 -2.45 -12.19 9.35
C PRO A 151 -1.17 -12.97 9.00
N TRP A 152 -0.93 -13.19 7.71
CA TRP A 152 0.22 -13.92 7.16
C TRP A 152 1.49 -13.07 7.01
N ARG A 153 1.46 -11.76 7.27
CA ARG A 153 2.66 -10.91 7.33
C ARG A 153 3.30 -11.01 8.71
N GLN A 154 4.24 -11.94 8.90
CA GLN A 154 4.96 -12.19 10.15
C GLN A 154 6.46 -12.38 9.90
#